data_AF-A0A970YYC3-F1
#
_entry.id   AF-A0A970YYC3-F1
#
_cell.length_a   1.000
_cell.length_b   1.000
_cell.length_c   1.000
_cell.angle_alpha   90.00
_cell.angle_beta   90.00
_cell.angle_gamma   90.00
#
_symmetry.space_group_name_H-M   'P 1'
#
loop_
_entity.id
_entity.type
_entity.pdbx_description
1 polymer ?
#
loop_
_entity_poly.entity_id
_entity_poly.type
_entity_poly.pdbx_seq_one_letter_code
_entity_poly.pdbx_strand_id
1 'polypeptide(L)'
;MFDLLDSEGYPTIEFLENIKNAKVNIIEIFSTIADAFHSSGYGKAKWSNNNKRLKLITGGWSGNEDIKSAMFENVFISICWCASVRGGVSIWDLREIREKEIKDLQNEYK
;
A
#
# COMPACT_ATOMS: atom_id res chain seq x y z
N MET A 1 12.47 15.19 6.11
CA MET A 1 12.25 14.30 4.96
C MET A 1 13.17 13.12 5.21
N PHE A 2 12.61 11.92 5.30
CA PHE A 2 13.38 10.69 5.50
C PHE A 2 13.60 9.99 4.16
N ASP A 3 14.64 9.17 4.07
CA ASP A 3 14.93 8.41 2.86
C ASP A 3 14.00 7.21 2.74
N LEU A 4 13.49 6.97 1.53
CA LEU A 4 12.63 5.82 1.26
C LEU A 4 13.42 4.52 1.28
N LEU A 5 14.64 4.56 0.74
CA LEU A 5 15.53 3.42 0.58
C LEU A 5 16.89 3.70 1.23
N ASP A 6 17.53 2.68 1.76
CA ASP A 6 18.89 2.72 2.27
C ASP A 6 19.95 2.64 1.15
N SER A 7 21.23 2.58 1.53
CA SER A 7 22.34 2.49 0.56
C SER A 7 22.34 1.22 -0.29
N GLU A 8 21.67 0.16 0.17
CA GLU A 8 21.53 -1.12 -0.52
C GLU A 8 20.23 -1.17 -1.36
N GLY A 9 19.45 -0.09 -1.35
CA GLY A 9 18.18 0.02 -2.06
C GLY A 9 17.00 -0.64 -1.36
N TYR A 10 17.14 -1.07 -0.09
CA TYR A 10 16.06 -1.63 0.74
C TYR A 10 15.26 -0.53 1.43
N PRO A 11 13.96 -0.72 1.68
CA PRO A 11 13.17 0.26 2.42
C PRO A 11 13.78 0.53 3.80
N THR A 12 13.92 1.80 4.16
CA THR A 12 14.44 2.17 5.48
C THR A 12 13.44 1.79 6.58
N ILE A 13 13.95 1.52 7.78
CA ILE A 13 13.09 1.25 8.95
C ILE A 13 12.18 2.45 9.23
N GLU A 14 12.68 3.68 9.08
CA GLU A 14 11.89 4.89 9.28
C GLU A 14 10.73 4.99 8.28
N PHE A 15 10.96 4.64 7.01
CA PHE A 15 9.89 4.60 6.00
C PHE A 15 8.85 3.52 6.31
N LEU A 16 9.28 2.32 6.70
CA LEU A 16 8.36 1.24 7.08
C LEU A 16 7.51 1.62 8.29
N GLU A 17 8.11 2.22 9.31
CA GLU A 17 7.38 2.73 10.48
C GLU A 17 6.44 3.88 10.12
N ASN A 18 6.80 4.73 9.16
CA ASN A 18 5.90 5.76 8.65
C ASN A 18 4.66 5.15 7.97
N ILE A 19 4.81 4.07 7.19
CA ILE A 19 3.65 3.35 6.61
C ILE A 19 2.77 2.77 7.72
N LYS A 20 3.36 2.06 8.69
CA LYS A 20 2.61 1.43 9.79
C LYS A 20 1.83 2.42 10.63
N ASN A 21 2.38 3.60 10.84
CA ASN A 21 1.84 4.63 11.72
C ASN A 21 1.13 5.78 10.99
N ALA A 22 0.97 5.72 9.67
CA ALA A 22 0.33 6.78 8.89
C ALA A 22 -1.12 7.00 9.36
N LYS A 23 -1.40 8.20 9.88
CA LYS A 23 -2.74 8.62 10.37
C LYS A 23 -3.43 9.66 9.49
N VAL A 24 -2.72 10.26 8.54
CA VAL A 24 -3.24 11.35 7.71
C VAL A 24 -2.84 11.16 6.25
N ASN A 25 -3.79 11.51 5.36
CA ASN A 25 -3.70 11.53 3.90
C ASN A 25 -3.33 10.18 3.23
N ILE A 26 -4.33 9.29 3.11
CA ILE A 26 -4.20 7.99 2.45
C ILE A 26 -3.65 8.10 1.01
N ILE A 27 -3.97 9.18 0.28
CA ILE A 27 -3.53 9.34 -1.12
C ILE A 27 -2.02 9.61 -1.17
N GLU A 28 -1.52 10.43 -0.26
CA GLU A 28 -0.11 10.80 -0.18
C GLU A 28 0.75 9.59 0.20
N ILE A 29 0.38 8.83 1.24
CA ILE A 29 1.15 7.64 1.63
C ILE A 29 1.19 6.58 0.52
N PHE A 30 0.09 6.37 -0.20
CA PHE A 30 0.07 5.45 -1.34
C PHE A 30 0.91 5.96 -2.52
N SER A 31 1.01 7.28 -2.71
CA SER A 31 1.90 7.88 -3.71
C SER A 31 3.36 7.64 -3.33
N THR A 32 3.73 7.86 -2.07
CA THR A 32 5.07 7.56 -1.55
C THR A 32 5.43 6.08 -1.67
N ILE A 33 4.49 5.18 -1.38
CA ILE A 33 4.68 3.72 -1.56
C ILE A 33 4.91 3.38 -3.04
N ALA A 34 4.17 3.99 -3.96
CA ALA A 34 4.35 3.78 -5.39
C ALA A 34 5.74 4.24 -5.86
N ASP A 35 6.22 5.38 -5.34
CA ASP A 35 7.56 5.89 -5.63
C ASP A 35 8.66 4.98 -5.09
N ALA A 36 8.51 4.45 -3.87
CA ALA A 36 9.45 3.47 -3.31
C ALA A 36 9.52 2.17 -4.14
N PHE A 37 8.36 1.66 -4.60
CA PHE A 37 8.30 0.49 -5.47
C PHE A 37 9.07 0.71 -6.79
N HIS A 38 8.95 1.88 -7.41
CA HIS A 38 9.72 2.20 -8.61
C HIS A 38 11.20 2.42 -8.33
N SER A 39 11.52 3.11 -7.23
CA SER A 39 12.89 3.45 -6.86
C SER A 39 13.72 2.21 -6.51
N SER A 40 13.08 1.13 -6.07
CA SER A 40 13.75 -0.16 -5.83
C SER A 40 14.37 -0.78 -7.08
N GLY A 41 13.91 -0.42 -8.29
CA GLY A 41 14.33 -1.04 -9.54
C GLY A 41 13.76 -2.45 -9.82
N TYR A 42 13.16 -3.09 -8.82
CA TYR A 42 12.56 -4.43 -8.94
C TYR A 42 11.02 -4.41 -8.99
N GLY A 43 10.41 -3.44 -8.31
CA GLY A 43 8.97 -3.29 -8.19
C GLY A 43 8.33 -2.52 -9.34
N LYS A 44 7.01 -2.66 -9.48
CA LYS A 44 6.20 -1.79 -10.33
C LYS A 44 4.94 -1.33 -9.61
N ALA A 45 4.61 -0.05 -9.75
CA ALA A 45 3.39 0.55 -9.26
C ALA A 45 2.59 1.13 -10.43
N LYS A 46 1.32 0.75 -10.56
CA LYS A 46 0.45 1.23 -11.64
C LYS A 46 -0.85 1.80 -11.10
N TRP A 47 -1.01 3.10 -11.24
CA TRP A 47 -2.25 3.80 -10.95
C TRP A 47 -3.29 3.60 -12.06
N SER A 48 -4.57 3.56 -11.68
CA SER A 48 -5.72 3.58 -12.58
C SER A 48 -6.93 4.25 -11.91
N ASN A 49 -8.04 4.39 -12.64
CA ASN A 49 -9.27 5.03 -12.15
C ASN A 49 -9.04 6.43 -11.56
N ASN A 50 -8.35 7.32 -12.30
CA ASN A 50 -8.00 8.67 -11.84
C ASN A 50 -7.28 8.67 -10.48
N ASN A 51 -6.24 7.83 -10.35
CA ASN A 51 -5.44 7.65 -9.13
C ASN A 51 -6.24 7.14 -7.91
N LYS A 52 -7.37 6.47 -8.13
CA LYS A 52 -8.16 5.84 -7.05
C LYS A 52 -7.93 4.34 -6.91
N ARG A 53 -7.12 3.73 -7.78
CA ARG A 53 -6.75 2.32 -7.69
C ARG A 53 -5.26 2.16 -7.96
N LEU A 54 -4.57 1.43 -7.10
CA LEU A 54 -3.15 1.14 -7.22
C LEU A 54 -2.92 -0.37 -7.36
N LYS A 55 -2.18 -0.75 -8.39
CA LYS A 55 -1.64 -2.10 -8.54
C LYS A 55 -0.15 -2.09 -8.18
N LEU A 56 0.24 -2.86 -7.18
CA LEU A 56 1.63 -3.07 -6.79
C LEU A 56 2.09 -4.46 -7.22
N ILE A 57 3.30 -4.55 -7.77
CA ILE A 57 3.95 -5.79 -8.21
C ILE A 57 5.33 -5.81 -7.55
N THR A 58 5.59 -6.79 -6.69
CA THR A 58 6.85 -6.83 -5.92
C THR A 58 8.06 -7.23 -6.75
N GLY A 59 7.84 -7.93 -7.88
CA GLY A 59 8.93 -8.44 -8.72
C GLY A 59 9.72 -9.57 -8.07
N GLY A 60 9.24 -10.13 -6.95
CA GLY A 60 9.94 -11.15 -6.17
C GLY A 60 11.06 -10.61 -5.28
N TRP A 61 11.19 -9.28 -5.15
CA TRP A 61 12.18 -8.66 -4.27
C TRP A 61 11.62 -8.46 -2.86
N SER A 62 12.40 -8.85 -1.85
CA SER A 62 11.98 -8.87 -0.44
C SER A 62 11.64 -7.48 0.11
N GLY A 63 12.37 -6.43 -0.27
CA GLY A 63 12.06 -5.07 0.20
C GLY A 63 10.66 -4.59 -0.19
N ASN A 64 10.14 -4.98 -1.35
CA ASN A 64 8.75 -4.67 -1.74
C ASN A 64 7.73 -5.50 -0.94
N GLU A 65 8.11 -6.70 -0.49
CA GLU A 65 7.28 -7.49 0.43
C GLU A 65 7.28 -6.89 1.84
N ASP A 66 8.40 -6.31 2.30
CA ASP A 66 8.49 -5.59 3.57
C ASP A 66 7.58 -4.35 3.59
N ILE A 67 7.59 -3.57 2.49
CA ILE A 67 6.66 -2.43 2.31
C ILE A 67 5.21 -2.93 2.39
N LYS A 68 4.87 -4.03 1.70
CA LYS A 68 3.52 -4.60 1.77
C LYS A 68 3.15 -5.11 3.17
N SER A 69 4.08 -5.72 3.89
CA SER A 69 3.87 -6.14 5.29
C SER A 69 3.49 -4.93 6.14
N ALA A 70 4.26 -3.84 6.03
CA ALA A 70 3.97 -2.58 6.73
C ALA A 70 2.59 -1.99 6.35
N MET A 71 2.17 -2.11 5.08
CA MET A 71 0.83 -1.69 4.65
C MET A 71 -0.29 -2.49 5.33
N PHE A 72 -0.10 -3.79 5.56
CA PHE A 72 -1.10 -4.63 6.25
C PHE A 72 -1.12 -4.42 7.76
N GLU A 73 -0.03 -3.96 8.36
CA GLU A 73 0.03 -3.61 9.79
C GLU A 73 -0.72 -2.29 10.12
N ASN A 74 -0.98 -1.44 9.11
CA ASN A 74 -1.78 -0.23 9.26
C ASN A 74 -3.24 -0.47 8.86
N VAL A 75 -4.17 -0.38 9.82
CA VAL A 75 -5.61 -0.59 9.60
C VAL A 75 -6.19 0.32 8.52
N PHE A 76 -5.78 1.59 8.44
CA PHE A 76 -6.31 2.53 7.44
C PHE A 76 -5.84 2.23 6.02
N ILE A 77 -4.66 1.63 5.89
CA ILE A 77 -4.11 1.20 4.60
C ILE A 77 -4.67 -0.17 4.23
N SER A 78 -4.76 -1.09 5.20
CA SER A 78 -5.20 -2.48 4.98
C SER A 78 -6.65 -2.56 4.48
N ILE A 79 -7.53 -1.64 4.90
CA ILE A 79 -8.92 -1.55 4.41
C ILE A 79 -9.02 -1.16 2.93
N CYS A 80 -7.99 -0.54 2.35
CA CYS A 80 -7.92 -0.28 0.92
C CYS A 80 -7.53 -1.54 0.12
N TRP A 81 -7.10 -2.62 0.77
CA TRP A 81 -6.74 -3.86 0.09
C TRP A 81 -7.97 -4.52 -0.54
N CYS A 82 -7.85 -4.94 -1.81
CA CYS A 82 -8.91 -5.66 -2.51
C CYS A 82 -8.55 -7.10 -2.84
N ALA A 83 -7.31 -7.33 -3.27
CA ALA A 83 -6.89 -8.66 -3.71
C ALA A 83 -5.37 -8.80 -3.71
N SER A 84 -4.93 -10.04 -3.48
CA SER A 84 -3.56 -10.49 -3.73
C SER A 84 -3.61 -11.67 -4.70
N VAL A 85 -2.73 -11.67 -5.71
CA VAL A 85 -2.62 -12.78 -6.66
C VAL A 85 -1.18 -13.29 -6.73
N ARG A 86 -1.01 -14.52 -7.24
CA ARG A 86 0.30 -15.15 -7.38
C ARG A 86 1.27 -14.26 -8.17
N GLY A 87 2.55 -14.33 -7.83
CA GLY A 87 3.60 -13.51 -8.43
C GLY A 87 3.77 -12.12 -7.78
N GLY A 88 3.40 -11.97 -6.51
CA GLY A 88 3.69 -10.75 -5.74
C GLY A 88 2.83 -9.53 -6.11
N VAL A 89 1.64 -9.76 -6.68
CA VAL A 89 0.76 -8.69 -7.14
C VAL A 89 -0.33 -8.42 -6.11
N SER A 90 -0.57 -7.15 -5.81
CA SER A 90 -1.67 -6.68 -4.96
C SER A 90 -2.42 -5.52 -5.61
N ILE A 91 -3.72 -5.47 -5.35
CA ILE A 91 -4.64 -4.44 -5.85
C ILE A 91 -5.22 -3.71 -4.64
N TRP A 92 -5.12 -2.39 -4.67
CA TRP A 92 -5.58 -1.48 -3.64
C TRP A 92 -6.54 -0.46 -4.23
N ASP A 93 -7.63 -0.18 -3.52
CA ASP A 93 -8.70 0.70 -3.97
C ASP A 93 -8.92 1.79 -2.92
N LEU A 94 -8.68 3.03 -3.34
CA LEU A 94 -8.75 4.24 -2.53
C LEU A 94 -10.06 4.99 -2.79
N ARG A 95 -10.98 4.43 -3.60
CA ARG A 95 -12.34 4.98 -3.68
C ARG A 95 -12.92 4.94 -2.28
N GLU A 96 -13.51 6.07 -1.86
CA GLU A 96 -14.09 6.26 -0.53
C GLU A 96 -14.59 4.95 0.04
N ILE A 97 -14.02 4.56 1.17
CA ILE A 97 -14.61 3.56 2.03
C ILE A 97 -15.98 4.12 2.37
N ARG A 98 -17.00 3.67 1.64
CA ARG A 98 -18.34 4.16 1.85
C ARG A 98 -18.72 3.69 3.23
N GLU A 99 -18.89 4.63 4.17
CA GLU A 99 -19.47 4.34 5.49
C GLU A 99 -20.74 3.49 5.36
N LYS A 100 -21.47 3.69 4.25
CA LYS A 100 -22.61 2.88 3.84
C LYS A 100 -22.27 1.40 3.60
N GLU A 101 -21.22 1.07 2.85
CA GLU A 101 -20.84 -0.31 2.57
C GLU A 101 -20.36 -1.04 3.83
N ILE A 102 -19.66 -0.35 4.74
CA ILE A 102 -19.31 -0.90 6.06
C ILE A 102 -20.55 -1.16 6.91
N LYS A 103 -21.50 -0.21 6.95
CA LYS A 103 -22.76 -0.36 7.69
C LYS A 103 -23.64 -1.48 7.12
N ASP A 104 -23.67 -1.62 5.80
CA ASP A 104 -24.44 -2.66 5.11
C ASP A 104 -23.89 -4.05 5.44
N LEU A 105 -22.56 -4.22 5.39
CA LEU A 105 -21.90 -5.47 5.81
C LEU A 105 -22.13 -5.79 7.28
N GLN A 106 -22.05 -4.79 8.18
CA GLN A 106 -22.29 -5.01 9.62
C GLN A 106 -23.75 -5.39 9.95
N ASN A 107 -24.70 -5.04 9.10
CA ASN A 107 -26.11 -5.40 9.26
C ASN A 107 -26.45 -6.74 8.60
N GLU A 108 -25.68 -7.19 7.60
CA GLU A 108 -25.88 -8.48 6.93
C GLU A 108 -25.44 -9.68 7.80
N TYR A 109 -24.51 -9.45 8.73
CA TYR A 109 -24.00 -10.47 9.68
C TYR A 109 -24.55 -10.32 11.11
N LYS A 110 -25.66 -9.60 11.30
CA LYS A 110 -26.44 -9.55 12.56
C LYS A 110 -27.76 -10.27 12.41
#